data_AF-A0AAP9WG24-F1
#
_entry.id   AF-A0AAP9WG24-F1
#
_cell.length_a   1.000
_cell.length_b   1.000
_cell.length_c   1.000
_cell.angle_alpha   90.00
_cell.angle_beta   90.00
_cell.angle_gamma   90.00
#
_symmetry.space_group_name_H-M   'P 1'
#
loop_
_entity.id
_entity.type
_entity.pdbx_description
1 polymer ?
#
loop_
_entity_poly.entity_id
_entity_poly.type
_entity_poly.pdbx_seq_one_letter_code
_entity_poly.pdbx_strand_id
1 'polypeptide(L)' 'MVINYFKIKPLDITESELDEYGKCLGKPLGSEDKETILKHTDFRKVLAILKKLKLTSKE' A
#
# COMPACT_ATOMS: atom_id res chain seq x y z
N MET A 1 -14.81 -8.77 5.92
CA MET A 1 -13.60 -9.60 6.00
C MET A 1 -12.80 -9.21 7.23
N VAL A 2 -12.43 -10.17 8.10
CA VAL A 2 -11.54 -9.90 9.24
C VAL A 2 -10.10 -10.07 8.77
N ILE A 3 -9.30 -9.01 8.88
CA ILE A 3 -7.92 -8.98 8.40
C ILE A 3 -6.99 -8.86 9.61
N ASN A 4 -6.17 -9.88 9.86
CA ASN A 4 -5.21 -9.86 10.98
C ASN A 4 -3.92 -9.13 10.58
N TYR A 5 -3.80 -7.88 11.02
CA TYR A 5 -2.66 -7.00 10.74
C TYR A 5 -1.30 -7.66 11.03
N PHE A 6 -1.17 -8.38 12.14
CA PHE A 6 0.10 -8.99 12.57
C PHE A 6 0.55 -10.16 11.70
N LYS A 7 -0.39 -10.82 11.00
CA LYS A 7 -0.08 -11.96 10.12
C LYS A 7 0.16 -11.56 8.67
N ILE A 8 0.07 -10.27 8.35
CA ILE A 8 0.20 -9.79 6.98
C ILE A 8 1.65 -9.55 6.65
N LYS A 9 2.07 -10.17 5.56
CA LYS A 9 3.37 -9.88 4.96
C LYS A 9 3.34 -8.46 4.41
N PRO A 10 4.37 -7.64 4.70
CA PRO A 10 4.50 -6.35 4.05
C PRO A 10 4.50 -6.55 2.54
N LEU A 11 3.77 -5.69 1.82
CA LEU A 11 3.78 -5.72 0.37
C LEU A 11 5.19 -5.38 -0.10
N ASP A 12 5.72 -6.16 -1.02
CA ASP A 12 6.95 -5.80 -1.72
C ASP A 12 6.55 -4.84 -2.84
N ILE A 13 6.87 -3.56 -2.64
CA ILE A 13 6.41 -2.46 -3.50
C ILE A 13 7.63 -1.72 -4.00
N THR A 14 7.69 -1.53 -5.31
CA THR A 14 8.72 -0.70 -5.95
C THR A 14 8.21 0.73 -6.05
N GLU A 15 9.13 1.70 -6.17
CA GLU A 15 8.81 3.12 -6.30
C GLU A 15 7.81 3.43 -7.43
N SER A 16 7.90 2.69 -8.55
CA SER A 16 6.97 2.80 -9.69
C SER A 16 5.53 2.38 -9.35
N GLU A 17 5.36 1.33 -8.56
CA GLU A 17 4.02 0.90 -8.10
C GLU A 17 3.43 1.93 -7.13
N LEU A 18 4.27 2.58 -6.31
CA LEU A 18 3.82 3.66 -5.43
C LEU A 18 3.25 4.85 -6.20
N ASP A 19 3.83 5.20 -7.35
CA ASP A 19 3.31 6.27 -8.21
C ASP A 19 1.89 5.95 -8.71
N GLU A 20 1.65 4.69 -9.07
CA GLU A 20 0.33 4.19 -9.44
C GLU A 20 -0.65 4.21 -8.26
N TYR A 21 -0.20 3.88 -7.05
CA TYR A 21 -1.00 4.02 -5.83
C TYR A 21 -1.37 5.47 -5.53
N GLY A 22 -0.45 6.42 -5.71
CA GLY A 22 -0.72 7.85 -5.56
C GLY A 22 -1.84 8.32 -6.50
N LYS A 23 -1.77 7.91 -7.78
CA LYS A 23 -2.86 8.14 -8.74
C LYS A 23 -4.17 7.53 -8.28
N CYS A 24 -4.12 6.32 -7.72
CA CYS A 24 -5.29 5.63 -7.17
C CYS A 24 -5.88 6.27 -5.90
N LEU A 25 -5.08 7.03 -5.15
CA LEU A 25 -5.48 7.81 -3.97
C LEU A 25 -5.94 9.23 -4.35
N GLY A 26 -5.79 9.64 -5.62
CA GLY A 26 -6.11 10.99 -6.09
C GLY A 26 -5.13 12.07 -5.60
N LYS A 27 -3.99 11.67 -5.00
CA LYS A 27 -2.93 12.57 -4.57
C LYS A 27 -1.57 12.04 -5.02
N PRO A 28 -0.74 12.84 -5.70
CA PRO A 28 0.64 12.44 -5.99
C PRO A 28 1.39 12.27 -4.68
N LEU A 29 2.02 11.10 -4.50
CA LEU A 29 2.94 10.87 -3.39
C LEU A 29 4.23 11.62 -3.69
N GLY A 30 4.69 12.47 -2.76
CA GLY A 30 5.98 13.14 -2.88
C GLY A 30 7.14 12.14 -2.82
N SER A 31 8.33 12.54 -3.25
CA SER A 31 9.53 11.69 -3.13
C SER A 31 9.81 11.28 -1.68
N GLU A 32 9.61 12.19 -0.73
CA GLU A 32 9.77 11.93 0.71
C GLU A 32 8.73 10.92 1.25
N ASP A 33 7.47 11.05 0.82
CA ASP A 33 6.42 10.09 1.18
C ASP A 33 6.73 8.69 0.62
N LYS A 34 7.23 8.63 -0.63
CA LYS A 34 7.60 7.38 -1.28
C LYS A 34 8.72 6.67 -0.54
N GLU A 35 9.76 7.41 -0.16
CA GLU A 35 10.89 6.87 0.59
C GLU A 35 10.45 6.41 1.99
N THR A 36 9.60 7.18 2.66
CA THR A 36 9.04 6.82 3.98
C THR A 36 8.23 5.53 3.91
N ILE A 37 7.35 5.38 2.92
CA ILE A 37 6.56 4.17 2.72
C ILE A 37 7.46 2.97 2.38
N LEU A 38 8.53 3.18 1.60
CA LEU A 38 9.49 2.12 1.32
C LEU A 38 10.28 1.71 2.56
N LYS A 39 10.68 2.67 3.40
CA LYS A 39 11.52 2.43 4.58
C LYS A 39 10.74 1.80 5.75
N HIS A 40 9.47 2.16 5.90
CA HIS A 40 8.64 1.69 6.99
C HIS A 40 7.77 0.49 6.60
N THR A 41 8.03 -0.65 7.24
CA THR A 41 7.32 -1.92 6.99
C THR A 41 5.82 -1.84 7.29
N ASP A 42 5.42 -0.97 8.22
CA ASP A 42 4.02 -0.83 8.62
C ASP A 42 3.15 -0.21 7.52
N PHE A 43 3.69 0.76 6.76
CA PHE A 43 3.01 1.29 5.58
C PHE A 43 2.84 0.22 4.50
N ARG A 44 3.88 -0.58 4.26
CA ARG A 44 3.81 -1.72 3.32
C ARG A 44 2.74 -2.74 3.71
N LYS A 45 2.53 -2.99 5.02
CA LYS A 45 1.44 -3.86 5.50
C LYS A 45 0.06 -3.23 5.25
N VAL A 46 -0.10 -1.94 5.52
CA VAL A 46 -1.35 -1.21 5.25
C VAL A 46 -1.68 -1.25 3.76
N LEU A 47 -0.70 -1.05 2.88
CA LEU A 47 -0.87 -1.15 1.43
C LEU A 47 -1.25 -2.57 1.00
N ALA A 48 -0.69 -3.62 1.60
CA ALA A 48 -1.11 -5.01 1.36
C ALA A 48 -2.59 -5.23 1.72
N ILE A 49 -3.04 -4.66 2.83
CA ILE A 49 -4.44 -4.72 3.28
C ILE A 49 -5.35 -4.01 2.29
N LEU A 50 -5.00 -2.77 1.92
CA LEU A 50 -5.76 -1.98 0.96
C LEU A 50 -5.86 -2.68 -0.39
N LYS A 51 -4.78 -3.28 -0.89
CA LYS A 51 -4.78 -4.09 -2.13
C LYS A 51 -5.76 -5.26 -2.03
N LYS A 52 -5.74 -6.00 -0.90
CA LYS A 52 -6.69 -7.09 -0.66
C LYS A 52 -8.14 -6.61 -0.62
N LEU A 53 -8.42 -5.49 0.06
CA LEU A 53 -9.76 -4.90 0.15
C LEU A 53 -10.26 -4.42 -1.22
N LYS A 54 -9.39 -3.80 -2.03
CA LYS A 54 -9.75 -3.29 -3.37
C LYS A 54 -10.08 -4.43 -4.35
N LEU A 55 -9.41 -5.59 -4.20
CA LEU A 55 -9.75 -6.81 -4.94
C LEU A 55 -11.11 -7.40 -4.54
N THR A 56 -11.58 -7.14 -3.32
CA THR A 56 -12.90 -7.61 -2.85
C THR A 56 -14.03 -6.64 -3.21
N SER A 57 -13.74 -5.35 -3.37
CA SER A 57 -14.74 -4.34 -3.72
C SER A 57 -15.14 -4.34 -5.21
N LYS A 58 -14.61 -5.27 -6.01
CA LYS A 58 -14.87 -5.41 -7.45
C LYS A 58 -15.83 -6.58 -7.76
N GLU A 59 -16.55 -7.05 -6.75
CA GLU A 59 -17.72 -7.95 -6.88
C GLU A 59 -19.00 -7.13 -7.09
#